data_AF-A0A3E0H9A4-F1
#
_entry.id   AF-A0A3E0H9A4-F1
#
_cell.length_a   1.000
_cell.length_b   1.000
_cell.length_c   1.000
_cell.angle_alpha   90.00
_cell.angle_beta   90.00
_cell.angle_gamma   90.00
#
_symmetry.space_group_name_H-M   'P 1'
#
loop_
_entity.id
_entity.type
_entity.pdbx_description
1 polymer ?
#
loop_
_entity_poly.entity_id
_entity_poly.type
_entity_poly.pdbx_seq_one_letter_code
_entity_poly.pdbx_strand_id
1 'polypeptide(L)'
;MSNEIDLENDAEWLELVAGFRTHFWQVRVPELLSNWAAAKSVSQTQWPDDLKRAIHGIAGSAGLIGYADIGDAARSVEQAWDSGQLSAEALMQRIDALAQDIATLATDQV
;
A
#
# COMPACT_ATOMS: atom_id res chain seq x y z
N MET A 1 -35.19 -8.85 22.26
CA MET A 1 -34.72 -8.47 20.92
C MET A 1 -33.36 -7.84 21.12
N SER A 2 -32.28 -8.58 20.85
CA SER A 2 -30.96 -7.95 20.80
C SER A 2 -30.96 -7.08 19.54
N ASN A 3 -30.85 -5.76 19.71
CA ASN A 3 -30.45 -4.90 18.61
C ASN A 3 -28.98 -5.23 18.33
N GLU A 4 -28.76 -6.18 17.45
CA GLU A 4 -27.48 -6.38 16.81
C GLU A 4 -27.25 -5.12 15.96
N ILE A 5 -26.41 -4.21 16.47
CA ILE A 5 -25.97 -3.06 15.69
C ILE A 5 -25.06 -3.63 14.63
N ASP A 6 -25.57 -3.69 13.39
CA ASP A 6 -24.78 -4.02 12.22
C ASP A 6 -23.84 -2.83 11.92
N LEU A 7 -22.69 -2.84 12.60
CA LEU A 7 -21.69 -1.77 12.53
C LEU A 7 -21.12 -1.60 11.10
N GLU A 8 -21.20 -2.62 10.24
CA GLU A 8 -20.70 -2.57 8.87
C GLU A 8 -21.69 -1.88 7.90
N ASN A 9 -22.98 -1.82 8.24
CA ASN A 9 -24.03 -1.12 7.48
C ASN A 9 -24.41 0.26 8.05
N ASP A 10 -23.67 0.76 9.04
CA ASP A 10 -23.85 2.14 9.54
C ASP A 10 -23.38 3.15 8.49
N ALA A 11 -24.21 4.15 8.18
CA ALA A 11 -23.88 5.19 7.22
C ALA A 11 -22.61 5.97 7.61
N GLU A 12 -22.38 6.18 8.91
CA GLU A 12 -21.17 6.86 9.41
C GLU A 12 -19.92 6.00 9.17
N TRP A 13 -20.03 4.67 9.33
CA TRP A 13 -18.96 3.73 9.05
C TRP A 13 -18.62 3.69 7.56
N LEU A 14 -19.64 3.64 6.71
CA LEU A 14 -19.47 3.65 5.25
C LEU A 14 -18.81 4.94 4.76
N GLU A 15 -19.18 6.10 5.31
CA GLU A 15 -18.56 7.38 4.97
C GLU A 15 -17.08 7.44 5.40
N LEU A 16 -16.77 6.93 6.59
CA LEU A 16 -15.39 6.83 7.09
C LEU A 16 -14.53 5.91 6.22
N VAL A 17 -15.03 4.73 5.85
CA VAL A 17 -14.34 3.80 4.92
C VAL A 17 -14.18 4.43 3.53
N ALA A 18 -15.18 5.18 3.04
CA ALA A 18 -15.08 5.91 1.77
C ALA A 18 -13.98 7.00 1.82
N GLY A 19 -13.83 7.69 2.95
CA GLY A 19 -12.74 8.62 3.20
C GLY A 19 -11.37 7.94 3.14
N PHE A 20 -11.22 6.77 3.78
CA PHE A 20 -9.99 5.98 3.70
C PHE A 20 -9.69 5.50 2.28
N ARG A 21 -10.71 5.03 1.55
CA ARG A 21 -10.58 4.59 0.15
C ARG A 21 -10.10 5.74 -0.74
N THR A 22 -10.70 6.92 -0.56
CA THR A 22 -10.32 8.13 -1.30
C THR A 22 -8.87 8.51 -1.02
N HIS A 23 -8.47 8.59 0.26
CA HIS A 23 -7.10 8.91 0.63
C HIS A 23 -6.09 7.86 0.14
N PHE A 24 -6.44 6.57 0.20
CA PHE A 24 -5.60 5.49 -0.29
C PHE A 24 -5.29 5.66 -1.79
N TRP A 25 -6.32 5.81 -2.61
CA TRP A 25 -6.15 5.88 -4.07
C TRP A 25 -5.62 7.22 -4.56
N GLN A 26 -5.99 8.34 -3.92
CA GLN A 26 -5.60 9.67 -4.38
C GLN A 26 -4.27 10.16 -3.79
N VAL A 27 -3.82 9.58 -2.67
CA VAL A 27 -2.61 10.03 -1.98
C VAL A 27 -1.59 8.89 -1.85
N ARG A 28 -1.95 7.80 -1.16
CA ARG A 28 -0.97 6.75 -0.81
C ARG A 28 -0.41 6.02 -2.03
N VAL A 29 -1.29 5.66 -2.97
CA VAL A 29 -0.87 4.97 -4.19
C VAL A 29 0.01 5.87 -5.08
N PRO A 30 -0.37 7.12 -5.39
CA PRO A 30 0.51 8.03 -6.13
C PRO A 30 1.85 8.30 -5.45
N GLU A 31 1.88 8.46 -4.12
CA GLU A 31 3.12 8.61 -3.34
C GLU A 31 4.05 7.41 -3.53
N LEU A 32 3.53 6.18 -3.38
CA LEU A 32 4.31 4.96 -3.60
C LEU A 32 4.84 4.90 -5.04
N LEU A 33 3.97 5.08 -6.03
CA LEU A 33 4.35 4.95 -7.44
C LEU A 33 5.38 6.00 -7.86
N SER A 34 5.25 7.24 -7.39
CA SER A 34 6.19 8.33 -7.67
C SER A 34 7.56 8.07 -7.01
N ASN A 35 7.56 7.73 -5.72
CA ASN A 35 8.79 7.40 -5.00
C ASN A 35 9.50 6.19 -5.61
N TRP A 36 8.72 5.19 -6.05
CA TRP A 36 9.27 4.02 -6.71
C TRP A 36 9.86 4.34 -8.09
N ALA A 37 9.18 5.17 -8.89
CA ALA A 37 9.71 5.62 -10.16
C ALA A 37 11.07 6.34 -10.01
N ALA A 38 11.21 7.19 -8.99
CA ALA A 38 12.48 7.85 -8.67
C ALA A 38 13.56 6.84 -8.23
N ALA A 39 13.20 5.89 -7.36
CA ALA A 39 14.11 4.88 -6.82
C ALA A 39 14.68 3.92 -7.88
N LYS A 40 13.90 3.58 -8.92
CA LYS A 40 14.34 2.71 -10.02
C LYS A 40 15.54 3.24 -10.81
N SER A 41 15.80 4.55 -10.73
CA SER A 41 16.89 5.20 -11.47
C SER A 41 18.19 5.30 -10.68
N VAL A 42 18.22 4.83 -9.43
CA VAL A 42 19.36 5.00 -8.51
C VAL A 42 19.66 3.71 -7.74
N SER A 43 20.84 3.65 -7.12
CA SER A 43 21.23 2.52 -6.29
C SER A 43 20.43 2.48 -4.97
N GLN A 44 20.31 1.29 -4.35
CA GLN A 44 19.53 1.09 -3.13
C GLN A 44 19.91 2.04 -1.99
N THR A 45 21.20 2.36 -1.84
CA THR A 45 21.70 3.28 -0.81
C THR A 45 21.27 4.73 -1.01
N GLN A 46 20.71 5.04 -2.19
CA GLN A 46 20.21 6.36 -2.57
C GLN A 46 18.68 6.37 -2.74
N TRP A 47 18.00 5.29 -2.39
CA TRP A 47 16.54 5.26 -2.43
C TRP A 47 15.96 6.33 -1.49
N PRO A 48 14.85 6.99 -1.88
CA PRO A 48 14.24 8.01 -1.04
C PRO A 48 13.73 7.42 0.28
N ASP A 49 13.95 8.11 1.39
CA ASP A 49 13.42 7.71 2.71
C ASP A 49 11.88 7.58 2.67
N ASP A 50 11.22 8.41 1.85
CA ASP A 50 9.78 8.40 1.66
C ASP A 50 9.27 7.16 0.93
N LEU A 51 10.11 6.42 0.18
CA LEU A 51 9.69 5.16 -0.44
C LEU A 51 9.27 4.14 0.61
N LYS A 52 10.10 3.96 1.65
CA LYS A 52 9.80 3.02 2.73
C LYS A 52 8.56 3.47 3.52
N ARG A 53 8.41 4.77 3.76
CA ARG A 53 7.21 5.34 4.40
C ARG A 53 5.94 5.13 3.56
N ALA A 54 6.04 5.23 2.24
CA ALA A 54 4.91 4.97 1.35
C ALA A 54 4.50 3.49 1.39
N ILE A 55 5.47 2.55 1.36
CA ILE A 55 5.23 1.11 1.52
C ILE A 55 4.55 0.82 2.86
N HIS A 56 5.04 1.40 3.96
CA HIS A 56 4.41 1.30 5.27
C HIS A 56 2.94 1.77 5.27
N GLY A 57 2.69 2.91 4.61
CA GLY A 57 1.35 3.46 4.44
C GLY A 57 0.40 2.49 3.74
N ILE A 58 0.85 1.86 2.65
CA ILE A 58 0.08 0.82 1.95
C ILE A 58 -0.18 -0.39 2.87
N ALA A 59 0.85 -0.89 3.55
CA ALA A 59 0.75 -2.03 4.46
C ALA A 59 -0.24 -1.79 5.62
N GLY A 60 -0.37 -0.54 6.09
CA GLY A 60 -1.27 -0.16 7.17
C GLY A 60 -2.71 0.13 6.74
N SER A 61 -2.95 0.51 5.48
CA SER A 61 -4.26 1.04 5.05
C SER A 61 -5.00 0.18 4.04
N ALA A 62 -4.31 -0.65 3.25
CA ALA A 62 -4.95 -1.45 2.19
C ALA A 62 -6.02 -2.42 2.73
N GLY A 63 -5.76 -3.07 3.87
CA GLY A 63 -6.70 -3.99 4.50
C GLY A 63 -8.00 -3.31 4.97
N LEU A 64 -7.93 -2.06 5.43
CA LEU A 64 -9.09 -1.30 5.93
C LEU A 64 -10.13 -1.02 4.84
N ILE A 65 -9.74 -1.10 3.57
CA ILE A 65 -10.59 -0.78 2.42
C ILE A 65 -10.83 -1.99 1.51
N GLY A 66 -10.51 -3.20 1.99
CA GLY A 66 -10.81 -4.46 1.30
C GLY A 66 -9.69 -4.99 0.39
N TYR A 67 -8.47 -4.47 0.47
CA TYR A 67 -7.31 -4.98 -0.28
C TYR A 67 -6.28 -5.63 0.66
N ALA A 68 -6.70 -6.65 1.41
CA ALA A 68 -5.85 -7.34 2.38
C ALA A 68 -4.58 -7.91 1.73
N ASP A 69 -4.71 -8.55 0.56
CA ASP A 69 -3.57 -9.14 -0.17
C ASP A 69 -2.49 -8.10 -0.53
N ILE A 70 -2.91 -6.88 -0.91
CA ILE A 70 -1.99 -5.76 -1.16
C ILE A 70 -1.31 -5.30 0.13
N GLY A 71 -2.07 -5.24 1.23
CA GLY A 71 -1.54 -4.89 2.55
C GLY A 71 -0.48 -5.89 3.02
N ASP A 72 -0.73 -7.18 2.82
CA ASP A 72 0.18 -8.26 3.18
C ASP A 72 1.42 -8.29 2.28
N ALA A 73 1.26 -8.07 0.98
CA ALA A 73 2.37 -7.92 0.04
C ALA A 73 3.28 -6.74 0.43
N ALA A 74 2.70 -5.57 0.76
CA ALA A 74 3.45 -4.41 1.21
C ALA A 74 4.17 -4.66 2.55
N ARG A 75 3.53 -5.35 3.50
CA ARG A 75 4.15 -5.74 4.76
C ARG A 75 5.31 -6.73 4.56
N SER A 76 5.18 -7.67 3.63
CA SER A 76 6.26 -8.59 3.25
C SER A 76 7.46 -7.86 2.64
N VAL A 77 7.22 -6.81 1.83
CA VAL A 77 8.27 -5.94 1.30
C VAL A 77 8.97 -5.17 2.42
N GLU A 78 8.21 -4.57 3.34
CA GLU A 78 8.76 -3.83 4.49
C GLU A 78 9.64 -4.72 5.37
N GLN A 79 9.16 -5.91 5.72
CA GLN A 79 9.95 -6.89 6.50
C GLN A 79 11.23 -7.31 5.77
N ALA A 80 11.16 -7.54 4.47
CA ALA A 80 12.33 -7.87 3.67
C ALA A 80 13.35 -6.73 3.64
N TRP A 81 12.88 -5.49 3.52
CA TRP A 81 13.72 -4.30 3.61
C TRP A 81 14.41 -4.20 4.97
N ASP A 82 13.66 -4.33 6.07
CA ASP A 82 14.17 -4.22 7.44
C ASP A 82 15.17 -5.31 7.80
N SER A 83 14.94 -6.52 7.32
CA SER A 83 15.81 -7.66 7.60
C SER A 83 17.22 -7.50 7.02
N GLY A 84 17.36 -6.74 5.92
CA GLY A 84 18.59 -6.66 5.14
C GLY A 84 19.07 -7.99 4.54
N GLN A 85 18.22 -9.03 4.55
CA GLN A 85 18.58 -10.39 4.12
C GLN A 85 18.48 -10.58 2.60
N LEU A 86 17.73 -9.73 1.91
CA LEU A 86 17.62 -9.77 0.45
C LEU A 86 18.72 -8.94 -0.21
N SER A 87 19.14 -9.38 -1.40
CA SER A 87 19.92 -8.51 -2.29
C SER A 87 19.08 -7.30 -2.72
N ALA A 88 19.77 -6.20 -3.08
CA ALA A 88 19.12 -5.01 -3.63
C ALA A 88 18.19 -5.34 -4.80
N GLU A 89 18.64 -6.25 -5.69
CA GLU A 89 17.87 -6.71 -6.85
C GLU A 89 16.60 -7.47 -6.45
N ALA A 90 16.70 -8.40 -5.50
CA ALA A 90 15.54 -9.16 -5.04
C ALA A 90 14.52 -8.26 -4.32
N LEU A 91 14.99 -7.27 -3.55
CA LEU A 91 14.09 -6.29 -2.93
C LEU A 91 13.42 -5.40 -3.98
N MET A 92 14.17 -4.93 -4.98
CA MET A 92 13.65 -4.17 -6.11
C MET A 92 12.56 -4.94 -6.86
N GLN A 93 12.77 -6.22 -7.16
CA GLN A 93 11.78 -7.07 -7.82
C GLN A 93 10.47 -7.18 -7.02
N ARG A 94 10.55 -7.26 -5.69
CA ARG A 94 9.35 -7.31 -4.83
C ARG A 94 8.60 -5.97 -4.80
N ILE A 95 9.32 -4.84 -4.77
CA ILE A 95 8.68 -3.52 -4.83
C ILE A 95 8.05 -3.29 -6.21
N ASP A 96 8.70 -3.73 -7.28
CA ASP A 96 8.14 -3.69 -8.64
C ASP A 96 6.86 -4.52 -8.75
N ALA A 97 6.85 -5.75 -8.21
CA ALA A 97 5.66 -6.59 -8.20
C ALA A 97 4.49 -5.92 -7.44
N LEU A 98 4.75 -5.40 -6.23
CA LEU A 98 3.76 -4.67 -5.45
C LEU A 98 3.21 -3.45 -6.23
N ALA A 99 4.08 -2.66 -6.84
CA ALA A 99 3.69 -1.48 -7.60
C ALA A 99 2.84 -1.85 -8.83
N GLN A 100 3.15 -2.98 -9.49
CA GLN A 100 2.37 -3.49 -10.62
C GLN A 100 0.98 -3.96 -10.18
N ASP A 101 0.87 -4.75 -9.12
CA ASP A 101 -0.41 -5.22 -8.58
C ASP A 101 -1.33 -4.05 -8.22
N ILE A 102 -0.77 -3.03 -7.57
CA ILE A 102 -1.49 -1.80 -7.23
C ILE A 102 -1.93 -1.03 -8.48
N ALA A 103 -1.05 -0.89 -9.47
CA ALA A 103 -1.36 -0.16 -10.71
C ALA A 103 -2.45 -0.86 -11.55
N THR A 104 -2.45 -2.19 -11.57
CA THR A 104 -3.52 -2.99 -12.19
C THR A 104 -4.86 -2.70 -11.51
N LEU A 105 -4.91 -2.78 -10.17
CA LEU A 105 -6.14 -2.51 -9.43
C LEU A 105 -6.61 -1.06 -9.57
N ALA A 106 -5.69 -0.10 -9.63
CA ALA A 106 -6.04 1.33 -9.80
C ALA A 106 -6.77 1.59 -11.11
N THR A 107 -6.49 0.82 -12.16
CA THR A 107 -7.16 0.93 -13.47
C THR A 107 -8.64 0.54 -13.38
N ASP A 108 -9.00 -0.32 -12.42
CA ASP A 108 -10.37 -0.80 -12.20
C ASP A 108 -11.17 0.11 -11.25
N GLN A 109 -10.56 1.15 -10.69
CA GLN A 109 -11.20 2.10 -9.75
C GLN A 109 -11.61 3.43 -10.41
N VAL A 110 -11.39 3.60 -11.72
CA VAL A 110 -11.71 4.80 -12.50
C VAL A 110 -12.94 4.59 -13.37
#